data_AF-A0A0T6ALZ5-F1
#
_entry.id   AF-A0A0T6ALZ5-F1
#
_cell.length_a   1.000
_cell.length_b   1.000
_cell.length_c   1.000
_cell.angle_alpha   90.00
_cell.angle_beta   90.00
_cell.angle_gamma   90.00
#
_symmetry.space_group_name_H-M   'P 1'
#
loop_
_entity.id
_entity.type
_entity.pdbx_description
1 polymer ?
#
loop_
_entity_poly.entity_id
_entity_poly.type
_entity_poly.pdbx_seq_one_letter_code
_entity_poly.pdbx_strand_id
1 'polypeptide(L)'
;MDLEIRDLHVQVEEKVILKGVNLTVNKGEVHALMGPNGSGKSTLANVLMGNPFYQVMQGDVLYKGEDLLAMAPDERARKGLFIAFQYPVAIPGVTMASFLRTAVSARRGYSKELIPVGEFQKILRAKIEELKMDPAITGRYINEGFSGGEKKRAEILQMALLEPEIAIMDETDSGLDIDSVKIVADGVNRMFDAAKGQMGILVITHYSRVLHYIKPDYVHVIFDGRLVVSGGAELAEELERSGYEGIKSQVDVIHSEVAASGAVRRAGKVFWVVH
;
A
#
# COMPACT_ATOMS: atom_id res chain seq x y z
N MET A 1 8.14 -14.25 -7.45
CA MET A 1 7.86 -12.82 -7.27
C MET A 1 6.36 -12.65 -7.32
N ASP A 2 5.77 -12.13 -6.25
CA ASP A 2 4.32 -12.02 -6.13
C ASP A 2 3.81 -10.72 -6.77
N LEU A 3 4.41 -9.58 -6.44
CA LEU A 3 4.23 -8.30 -7.13
C LEU A 3 5.59 -7.78 -7.59
N GLU A 4 5.72 -7.47 -8.88
CA GLU A 4 6.95 -7.02 -9.50
C GLU A 4 6.67 -5.82 -10.41
N ILE A 5 7.46 -4.76 -10.25
CA ILE A 5 7.36 -3.50 -10.99
C ILE A 5 8.71 -3.32 -11.69
N ARG A 6 8.68 -3.17 -13.02
CA ARG A 6 9.88 -3.09 -13.87
C ARG A 6 9.86 -1.80 -14.68
N ASP A 7 10.88 -0.97 -14.47
CA ASP A 7 11.13 0.29 -15.18
C ASP A 7 9.85 1.10 -15.42
N LEU A 8 9.05 1.28 -14.36
CA LEU A 8 7.74 1.91 -14.49
C LEU A 8 7.86 3.43 -14.61
N HIS A 9 7.36 3.98 -15.72
CA HIS A 9 7.22 5.43 -15.95
C HIS A 9 5.74 5.78 -16.05
N VAL A 10 5.33 6.81 -15.29
CA VAL A 10 3.92 7.19 -15.17
C VAL A 10 3.78 8.70 -15.27
N GLN A 11 2.78 9.11 -16.05
CA GLN A 11 2.38 10.48 -16.24
C GLN A 11 1.00 10.73 -15.62
N VAL A 12 0.81 11.92 -15.07
CA VAL A 12 -0.51 12.46 -14.67
C VAL A 12 -0.68 13.77 -15.41
N GLU A 13 -1.77 13.89 -16.16
CA GLU A 13 -1.97 15.00 -17.10
C GLU A 13 -0.74 15.15 -18.01
N GLU A 14 -0.03 16.27 -17.96
CA GLU A 14 1.18 16.49 -18.77
C GLU A 14 2.49 16.21 -17.99
N LYS A 15 2.41 15.91 -16.70
CA LYS A 15 3.60 15.79 -15.84
C LYS A 15 4.02 14.34 -15.63
N VAL A 16 5.26 14.01 -16.00
CA VAL A 16 5.88 12.71 -15.66
C VAL A 16 6.20 12.69 -14.17
N ILE A 17 5.62 11.72 -13.44
CA ILE A 17 5.76 11.58 -11.99
C ILE A 17 6.69 10.41 -11.64
N LEU A 18 6.45 9.21 -12.19
CA LEU A 18 7.36 8.07 -12.01
C LEU A 18 8.30 8.00 -13.22
N LYS A 19 9.58 7.75 -12.96
CA LYS A 19 10.65 7.86 -13.97
C LYS A 19 11.55 6.63 -14.00
N GLY A 20 10.97 5.43 -13.94
CA GLY A 20 11.71 4.16 -13.94
C GLY A 20 11.79 3.55 -12.55
N VAL A 21 10.64 3.21 -11.97
CA VAL A 21 10.56 2.52 -10.68
C VAL A 21 10.74 1.02 -10.87
N ASN A 22 11.65 0.42 -10.10
CA ASN A 22 11.83 -1.02 -9.99
C ASN A 22 11.55 -1.44 -8.54
N LEU A 23 10.56 -2.30 -8.30
CA LEU A 23 10.20 -2.75 -6.96
C LEU A 23 9.63 -4.16 -7.01
N THR A 24 10.08 -5.02 -6.11
CA THR A 24 9.49 -6.36 -5.92
C THR A 24 9.00 -6.48 -4.49
N VAL A 25 7.81 -7.02 -4.31
CA VAL A 25 7.23 -7.36 -3.01
C VAL A 25 6.80 -8.83 -3.07
N ASN A 26 7.44 -9.68 -2.26
CA ASN A 26 7.05 -11.09 -2.16
C ASN A 26 6.14 -11.31 -0.95
N LYS A 27 5.42 -12.43 -0.98
CA LYS A 27 4.72 -12.92 0.19
C LYS A 27 5.70 -13.25 1.32
N GLY A 28 5.28 -12.98 2.55
CA GLY A 28 6.09 -13.15 3.74
C GLY A 28 7.10 -12.02 3.96
N GLU A 29 7.08 -10.96 3.14
CA GLU A 29 7.93 -9.79 3.30
C GLU A 29 7.09 -8.54 3.57
N VAL A 30 7.62 -7.66 4.43
CA VAL A 30 7.10 -6.32 4.67
C VAL A 30 8.06 -5.30 4.08
N HIS A 31 7.58 -4.53 3.11
CA HIS A 31 8.33 -3.45 2.47
C HIS A 31 7.79 -2.10 2.95
N ALA A 32 8.69 -1.14 3.13
CA ALA A 32 8.35 0.26 3.33
C ALA A 32 8.82 1.08 2.12
N LEU A 33 7.94 1.89 1.53
CA LEU A 33 8.28 2.90 0.55
C LEU A 33 8.19 4.29 1.20
N MET A 34 9.36 4.89 1.41
CA MET A 34 9.56 6.17 2.07
C MET A 34 9.98 7.26 1.08
N GLY A 35 9.83 8.53 1.46
CA GLY A 35 10.24 9.66 0.64
C GLY A 35 9.41 10.91 0.95
N PRO A 36 9.86 12.10 0.51
CA PRO A 36 9.14 13.35 0.73
C PRO A 36 7.80 13.39 -0.01
N ASN A 37 6.96 14.36 0.33
CA ASN A 37 5.70 14.59 -0.39
C ASN A 37 5.97 14.96 -1.85
N GLY A 38 5.14 14.46 -2.76
CA GLY A 38 5.29 14.70 -4.20
C GLY A 38 6.39 13.87 -4.89
N SER A 39 7.03 12.91 -4.20
CA SER A 39 8.07 12.06 -4.80
C SER A 39 7.55 10.94 -5.71
N GLY A 40 6.24 10.67 -5.72
CA GLY A 40 5.62 9.61 -6.52
C GLY A 40 5.07 8.41 -5.74
N LYS A 41 5.19 8.41 -4.40
CA LYS A 41 4.65 7.36 -3.50
C LYS A 41 3.19 6.99 -3.78
N SER A 42 2.27 7.95 -3.59
CA SER A 42 0.84 7.70 -3.82
C SER A 42 0.50 7.52 -5.31
N THR A 43 1.31 8.07 -6.22
CA THR A 43 1.19 7.80 -7.66
C THR A 43 1.40 6.31 -7.96
N LEU A 44 2.41 5.68 -7.34
CA LEU A 44 2.64 4.24 -7.46
C LEU A 44 1.41 3.45 -6.98
N ALA A 45 0.88 3.77 -5.80
CA ALA A 45 -0.32 3.12 -5.26
C ALA A 45 -1.52 3.24 -6.21
N ASN A 46 -1.76 4.43 -6.77
CA ASN A 46 -2.87 4.69 -7.69
C ASN A 46 -2.75 3.91 -9.02
N VAL A 47 -1.53 3.75 -9.54
CA VAL A 47 -1.29 2.97 -10.77
C VAL A 47 -1.54 1.49 -10.52
N LEU A 48 -1.04 0.96 -9.39
CA LEU A 48 -1.25 -0.43 -8.98
C LEU A 48 -2.74 -0.73 -8.76
N MET A 49 -3.52 0.26 -8.32
CA MET A 49 -4.96 0.19 -8.19
C MET A 49 -5.71 0.17 -9.52
N GLY A 50 -5.13 0.76 -10.57
CA GLY A 50 -5.77 0.91 -11.87
C GLY A 50 -6.59 2.18 -11.98
N ASN A 51 -6.15 3.25 -11.30
CA ASN A 51 -6.78 4.56 -11.42
C ASN A 51 -6.59 5.12 -12.86
N PRO A 52 -7.68 5.39 -13.60
CA PRO A 52 -7.61 5.77 -15.02
C PRO A 52 -7.02 7.17 -15.26
N PHE A 53 -6.84 7.98 -14.22
CA PHE A 53 -6.20 9.30 -14.35
C PHE A 53 -4.67 9.25 -14.49
N TYR A 54 -4.08 8.06 -14.34
CA TYR A 54 -2.65 7.83 -14.41
C TYR A 54 -2.31 7.06 -15.69
N GLN A 55 -1.42 7.61 -16.51
CA GLN A 55 -1.00 6.99 -17.75
C GLN A 55 0.35 6.31 -17.58
N VAL A 56 0.40 4.99 -17.79
CA VAL A 56 1.67 4.26 -17.88
C VAL A 56 2.28 4.53 -19.25
N MET A 57 3.49 5.09 -19.27
CA MET A 57 4.21 5.42 -20.49
C MET A 57 5.15 4.30 -20.92
N GLN A 58 5.72 3.60 -19.94
CA GLN A 58 6.72 2.55 -20.11
C GLN A 58 6.77 1.68 -18.86
N GLY A 59 7.24 0.45 -19.03
CA GLY A 59 7.45 -0.51 -17.95
C GLY A 59 6.28 -1.46 -17.76
N ASP A 60 6.53 -2.48 -16.95
CA ASP A 60 5.59 -3.57 -16.70
C ASP A 60 5.28 -3.68 -15.22
N VAL A 61 4.07 -4.11 -14.90
CA VAL A 61 3.72 -4.56 -13.55
C VAL A 61 3.18 -5.97 -13.63
N LEU A 62 3.88 -6.91 -13.01
CA LEU A 62 3.46 -8.30 -12.94
C LEU A 62 2.91 -8.60 -11.54
N TYR A 63 1.73 -9.19 -11.49
CA TYR A 63 1.16 -9.76 -10.27
C TYR A 63 0.88 -11.23 -10.49
N LYS A 64 1.56 -12.09 -9.71
CA LYS A 64 1.57 -13.56 -9.89
C LYS A 64 2.01 -13.98 -11.30
N GLY A 65 2.95 -13.22 -11.88
CA GLY A 65 3.46 -13.45 -13.23
C GLY A 65 2.52 -13.02 -14.37
N GLU A 66 1.37 -12.44 -14.07
CA GLU A 66 0.43 -11.91 -15.05
C GLU A 66 0.49 -10.39 -15.11
N ASP A 67 0.28 -9.80 -16.29
CA ASP A 67 0.27 -8.35 -16.48
C ASP A 67 -0.90 -7.71 -15.72
N LEU A 68 -0.56 -6.98 -14.65
CA LEU A 68 -1.50 -6.28 -13.79
C LEU A 68 -2.09 -5.04 -14.49
N LEU A 69 -1.34 -4.40 -15.39
CA LEU A 69 -1.78 -3.19 -16.09
C LEU A 69 -2.95 -3.48 -17.04
N ALA A 70 -3.00 -4.69 -17.61
CA ALA A 70 -4.11 -5.16 -18.44
C ALA A 70 -5.39 -5.53 -17.64
N MET A 71 -5.30 -5.66 -16.31
CA MET A 71 -6.44 -6.06 -15.47
C MET A 71 -7.28 -4.86 -15.04
N ALA A 72 -8.60 -5.02 -15.03
CA ALA A 72 -9.51 -4.06 -14.41
C ALA A 72 -9.31 -4.03 -12.87
N PRO A 73 -9.59 -2.91 -12.18
CA PRO A 73 -9.40 -2.80 -10.72
C PRO A 73 -10.07 -3.91 -9.90
N ASP A 74 -11.27 -4.34 -10.28
CA ASP A 74 -12.00 -5.40 -9.59
C ASP A 74 -11.39 -6.80 -9.83
N GLU A 75 -10.75 -7.02 -10.99
CA GLU A 75 -10.00 -8.25 -11.26
C GLU A 75 -8.74 -8.32 -10.39
N ARG A 76 -8.02 -7.21 -10.24
CA ARG A 76 -6.85 -7.11 -9.35
C ARG A 76 -7.24 -7.46 -7.91
N ALA A 77 -8.36 -6.90 -7.43
CA ALA A 77 -8.90 -7.18 -6.10
C ALA A 77 -9.31 -8.65 -5.93
N ARG A 78 -10.03 -9.22 -6.90
CA ARG A 78 -10.43 -10.63 -6.90
C ARG A 78 -9.22 -11.58 -6.93
N LYS A 79 -8.12 -11.19 -7.54
CA LYS A 79 -6.86 -11.97 -7.53
C LYS A 79 -6.08 -11.86 -6.23
N GLY A 80 -6.45 -10.96 -5.32
CA GLY A 80 -5.85 -10.87 -3.99
C GLY A 80 -4.95 -9.65 -3.76
N LEU A 81 -5.00 -8.65 -4.64
CA LEU A 81 -4.39 -7.35 -4.37
C LEU A 81 -5.36 -6.48 -3.56
N PHE A 82 -4.91 -5.94 -2.43
CA PHE A 82 -5.68 -5.02 -1.61
C PHE A 82 -4.93 -3.70 -1.48
N ILE A 83 -5.68 -2.59 -1.49
CA ILE A 83 -5.12 -1.26 -1.33
C ILE A 83 -5.96 -0.51 -0.30
N ALA A 84 -5.33 -0.10 0.81
CA ALA A 84 -5.91 0.81 1.78
C ALA A 84 -5.57 2.24 1.37
N PHE A 85 -6.59 3.12 1.41
CA PHE A 85 -6.50 4.46 0.88
C PHE A 85 -6.09 5.46 1.96
N GLN A 86 -5.41 6.52 1.54
CA GLN A 86 -5.15 7.67 2.41
C GLN A 86 -6.49 8.27 2.92
N TYR A 87 -7.47 8.46 2.03
CA TYR A 87 -8.79 9.03 2.36
C TYR A 87 -9.97 8.15 1.89
N PRO A 88 -10.55 7.34 2.79
CA PRO A 88 -11.73 6.54 2.47
C PRO A 88 -12.96 7.42 2.19
N VAL A 89 -13.61 7.17 1.05
CA VAL A 89 -14.81 7.88 0.59
C VAL A 89 -16.03 7.45 1.40
N ALA A 90 -16.89 8.42 1.76
CA ALA A 90 -18.18 8.14 2.37
C ALA A 90 -19.23 7.80 1.31
N ILE A 91 -20.00 6.73 1.54
CA ILE A 91 -21.04 6.26 0.61
C ILE A 91 -22.36 6.16 1.40
N PRO A 92 -23.17 7.23 1.41
CA PRO A 92 -24.47 7.23 2.07
C PRO A 92 -25.42 6.18 1.49
N GLY A 93 -26.25 5.59 2.34
CA GLY A 93 -27.25 4.61 1.94
C GLY A 93 -26.73 3.20 1.68
N VAL A 94 -25.42 2.96 1.77
CA VAL A 94 -24.82 1.62 1.69
C VAL A 94 -24.24 1.25 3.04
N THR A 95 -24.78 0.22 3.70
CA THR A 95 -24.28 -0.21 5.01
C THR A 95 -22.95 -0.95 4.88
N MET A 96 -22.13 -0.86 5.92
CA MET A 96 -20.85 -1.56 5.98
C MET A 96 -21.04 -3.08 5.82
N ALA A 97 -22.07 -3.66 6.45
CA ALA A 97 -22.36 -5.09 6.34
C ALA A 97 -22.73 -5.52 4.91
N SER A 98 -23.57 -4.74 4.19
CA SER A 98 -23.99 -5.11 2.83
C SER A 98 -22.83 -5.01 1.85
N PHE A 99 -22.00 -3.97 1.99
CA PHE A 99 -20.80 -3.77 1.18
C PHE A 99 -19.77 -4.89 1.40
N LEU A 100 -19.43 -5.16 2.66
CA LEU A 100 -18.48 -6.22 3.00
C LEU A 100 -18.95 -7.60 2.52
N ARG A 101 -20.25 -7.89 2.62
CA ARG A 101 -20.80 -9.16 2.11
C ARG A 101 -20.61 -9.29 0.61
N THR A 102 -20.86 -8.23 -0.15
CA THR A 102 -20.65 -8.19 -1.61
C THR A 102 -19.17 -8.37 -1.96
N ALA A 103 -18.28 -7.63 -1.29
CA ALA A 103 -16.84 -7.71 -1.54
C ALA A 103 -16.27 -9.11 -1.22
N VAL A 104 -16.64 -9.68 -0.07
CA VAL A 104 -16.24 -11.05 0.33
C VAL A 104 -16.79 -12.10 -0.66
N SER A 105 -18.03 -11.92 -1.13
CA SER A 105 -18.63 -12.81 -2.13
C SER A 105 -17.81 -12.80 -3.43
N ALA A 106 -17.50 -11.61 -3.95
CA ALA A 106 -16.72 -11.45 -5.16
C ALA A 106 -15.31 -12.06 -5.03
N ARG A 107 -14.63 -11.82 -3.90
CA ARG A 107 -13.29 -12.36 -3.61
C ARG A 107 -13.28 -13.88 -3.49
N ARG A 108 -14.34 -14.48 -2.93
CA ARG A 108 -14.47 -15.94 -2.77
C ARG A 108 -15.05 -16.64 -4.00
N GLY A 109 -15.21 -15.94 -5.12
CA GLY A 109 -15.65 -16.53 -6.38
C GLY A 109 -17.16 -16.76 -6.50
N TYR A 110 -17.95 -16.17 -5.61
CA TYR A 110 -19.41 -16.16 -5.78
C TYR A 110 -19.75 -15.22 -6.95
N SER A 111 -20.08 -15.80 -8.11
CA SER A 111 -20.22 -15.05 -9.37
C SER A 111 -21.63 -14.53 -9.65
N LYS A 112 -22.66 -15.13 -9.04
CA LYS A 112 -24.08 -14.77 -9.27
C LYS A 112 -24.89 -14.61 -7.98
N GLU A 113 -24.34 -15.08 -6.86
CA GLU A 113 -25.02 -15.09 -5.57
C GLU A 113 -24.12 -14.44 -4.52
N LEU A 114 -24.69 -14.11 -3.37
CA LEU A 114 -23.90 -13.68 -2.22
C LEU A 114 -23.63 -14.89 -1.33
N ILE A 115 -22.48 -14.89 -0.66
CA ILE A 115 -22.19 -15.81 0.45
C ILE A 115 -23.42 -15.90 1.39
N PRO A 116 -23.81 -17.10 1.85
CA PRO A 116 -24.96 -17.24 2.74
C PRO A 116 -24.87 -16.30 3.96
N VAL A 117 -25.99 -15.66 4.31
CA VAL A 117 -26.02 -14.63 5.37
C VAL A 117 -25.43 -15.15 6.68
N GLY A 118 -25.81 -16.37 7.08
CA GLY A 118 -25.34 -16.97 8.33
C GLY A 118 -23.83 -17.22 8.35
N GLU A 119 -23.25 -17.66 7.23
CA GLU A 119 -21.81 -17.85 7.10
C GLU A 119 -21.08 -16.51 7.18
N PHE A 120 -21.53 -15.51 6.42
CA PHE A 120 -20.95 -14.17 6.46
C PHE A 120 -21.04 -13.53 7.84
N GLN A 121 -22.20 -13.61 8.51
CA GLN A 121 -22.35 -13.07 9.85
C GLN A 121 -21.40 -13.73 10.86
N LYS A 122 -21.13 -15.04 10.73
CA LYS A 122 -20.17 -15.74 11.57
C LYS A 122 -18.76 -15.18 11.38
N ILE A 123 -18.33 -15.02 10.13
CA ILE A 123 -16.99 -14.49 9.79
C ILE A 123 -16.88 -13.03 10.24
N LEU A 124 -17.89 -12.20 9.93
CA LEU A 124 -17.91 -10.78 10.28
C LEU A 124 -17.82 -10.57 11.80
N ARG A 125 -18.60 -11.33 12.59
CA ARG A 125 -18.56 -11.23 14.06
C ARG A 125 -17.20 -11.60 14.61
N ALA A 126 -16.59 -12.68 14.11
CA ALA A 126 -15.25 -13.08 14.54
C ALA A 126 -14.21 -11.99 14.28
N LYS A 127 -14.24 -11.35 13.10
CA LYS A 127 -13.31 -10.26 12.77
C LYS A 127 -13.56 -8.97 13.54
N ILE A 128 -14.82 -8.64 13.84
CA ILE A 128 -15.15 -7.49 14.69
C ILE A 128 -14.62 -7.67 16.12
N GLU A 129 -14.78 -8.86 16.68
CA GLU A 129 -14.28 -9.20 18.01
C GLU A 129 -12.74 -9.17 18.04
N GLU A 130 -12.09 -9.79 17.04
CA GLU A 130 -10.64 -9.79 16.87
C GLU A 130 -10.06 -8.36 16.82
N LEU A 131 -10.75 -7.45 16.12
CA LEU A 131 -10.36 -6.05 15.96
C LEU A 131 -10.88 -5.13 17.08
N LYS A 132 -11.58 -5.68 18.09
CA LYS A 132 -12.18 -4.93 19.21
C LYS A 132 -13.04 -3.75 18.75
N MET A 133 -13.83 -3.97 17.70
CA MET A 133 -14.70 -2.96 17.12
C MET A 133 -16.09 -3.02 17.73
N ASP A 134 -16.78 -1.88 17.82
CA ASP A 134 -18.20 -1.84 18.15
C ASP A 134 -19.01 -2.48 17.00
N PRO A 135 -19.79 -3.55 17.26
CA PRO A 135 -20.63 -4.18 16.25
C PRO A 135 -21.61 -3.22 15.57
N ALA A 136 -21.98 -2.11 16.20
CA ALA A 136 -22.84 -1.09 15.61
C ALA A 136 -22.28 -0.52 14.30
N ILE A 137 -20.95 -0.58 14.08
CA ILE A 137 -20.31 -0.12 12.84
C ILE A 137 -20.84 -0.82 11.59
N THR A 138 -21.34 -2.06 11.73
CA THR A 138 -21.84 -2.88 10.63
C THR A 138 -23.14 -2.35 10.03
N GLY A 139 -23.99 -1.74 10.86
CA GLY A 139 -25.27 -1.16 10.44
C GLY A 139 -25.16 0.27 9.92
N ARG A 140 -24.02 0.93 10.15
CA ARG A 140 -23.77 2.31 9.68
C ARG A 140 -23.42 2.33 8.20
N TYR A 141 -23.63 3.49 7.57
CA TYR A 141 -23.22 3.72 6.19
C TYR A 141 -21.69 3.85 6.07
N ILE A 142 -21.14 3.44 4.94
CA ILE A 142 -19.69 3.39 4.73
C ILE A 142 -19.07 4.76 4.95
N ASN A 143 -18.15 4.84 5.92
CA ASN A 143 -17.36 6.02 6.29
C ASN A 143 -18.17 7.30 6.61
N GLU A 144 -19.49 7.20 6.74
CA GLU A 144 -20.37 8.35 7.00
C GLU A 144 -20.39 8.67 8.50
N GLY A 145 -19.96 9.88 8.85
CA GLY A 145 -19.83 10.30 10.24
C GLY A 145 -18.79 9.49 11.04
N PHE A 146 -17.88 8.77 10.36
CA PHE A 146 -16.80 8.05 11.01
C PHE A 146 -15.68 9.03 11.37
N SER A 147 -15.18 8.95 12.61
CA SER A 147 -13.90 9.53 13.00
C SER A 147 -12.73 8.93 12.20
N GLY A 148 -11.57 9.60 12.21
CA GLY A 148 -10.36 9.09 11.53
C GLY A 148 -10.01 7.66 11.95
N GLY A 149 -10.01 7.39 13.26
CA GLY A 149 -9.76 6.05 13.80
C GLY A 149 -10.83 5.01 13.41
N GLU A 150 -12.10 5.39 13.29
CA GLU A 150 -13.15 4.48 12.81
C GLU A 150 -12.99 4.14 11.33
N LYS A 151 -12.66 5.12 10.47
CA LYS A 151 -12.36 4.85 9.06
C LYS A 151 -11.24 3.84 8.91
N LYS A 152 -10.17 3.98 9.70
CA LYS A 152 -9.02 3.09 9.65
C LYS A 152 -9.31 1.70 10.20
N ARG A 153 -10.06 1.59 11.30
CA ARG A 153 -10.56 0.28 11.77
C ARG A 153 -11.46 -0.39 10.72
N ALA A 154 -12.28 0.37 10.01
CA ALA A 154 -13.09 -0.16 8.92
C ALA A 154 -12.26 -0.66 7.72
N GLU A 155 -11.15 0.00 7.38
CA GLU A 155 -10.21 -0.49 6.36
C GLU A 155 -9.50 -1.78 6.81
N ILE A 156 -9.04 -1.85 8.07
CA ILE A 156 -8.45 -3.07 8.62
C ILE A 156 -9.47 -4.21 8.68
N LEU A 157 -10.74 -3.93 8.98
CA LEU A 157 -11.83 -4.92 8.89
C LEU A 157 -12.02 -5.42 7.45
N GLN A 158 -12.00 -4.54 6.46
CA GLN A 158 -12.05 -4.94 5.04
C GLN A 158 -10.90 -5.87 4.70
N MET A 159 -9.67 -5.49 5.04
CA MET A 159 -8.48 -6.33 4.81
C MET A 159 -8.61 -7.70 5.47
N ALA A 160 -9.06 -7.74 6.73
CA ALA A 160 -9.22 -8.98 7.49
C ALA A 160 -10.28 -9.92 6.93
N LEU A 161 -11.29 -9.38 6.24
CA LEU A 161 -12.35 -10.17 5.61
C LEU A 161 -11.98 -10.62 4.19
N LEU A 162 -11.20 -9.81 3.47
CA LEU A 162 -10.80 -10.08 2.08
C LEU A 162 -9.57 -10.98 1.98
N GLU A 163 -8.78 -11.10 3.05
CA GLU A 163 -7.60 -11.96 3.14
C GLU A 163 -6.71 -11.83 1.88
N PRO A 164 -6.15 -10.64 1.64
CA PRO A 164 -5.35 -10.41 0.44
C PRO A 164 -3.99 -11.11 0.52
N GLU A 165 -3.43 -11.36 -0.65
CA GLU A 165 -2.09 -11.93 -0.79
C GLU A 165 -1.01 -10.85 -0.90
N ILE A 166 -1.36 -9.67 -1.42
CA ILE A 166 -0.53 -8.46 -1.34
C ILE A 166 -1.41 -7.31 -0.85
N ALA A 167 -0.97 -6.63 0.21
CA ALA A 167 -1.63 -5.42 0.72
C ALA A 167 -0.73 -4.20 0.58
N ILE A 168 -1.26 -3.14 -0.05
CA ILE A 168 -0.60 -1.85 -0.17
C ILE A 168 -1.32 -0.86 0.75
N MET A 169 -0.58 -0.17 1.61
CA MET A 169 -1.14 0.77 2.57
C MET A 169 -0.59 2.16 2.30
N ASP A 170 -1.38 3.02 1.64
CA ASP A 170 -0.96 4.36 1.22
C ASP A 170 -1.25 5.40 2.29
N GLU A 171 -0.20 5.81 3.01
CA GLU A 171 -0.21 6.83 4.07
C GLU A 171 -1.35 6.62 5.08
N THR A 172 -1.60 5.37 5.43
CA THR A 172 -2.69 5.00 6.35
C THR A 172 -2.48 5.53 7.77
N ASP A 173 -1.27 5.99 8.10
CA ASP A 173 -0.91 6.60 9.38
C ASP A 173 -1.07 8.13 9.41
N SER A 174 -1.34 8.76 8.26
CA SER A 174 -1.49 10.21 8.14
C SER A 174 -2.74 10.72 8.87
N GLY A 175 -2.58 11.79 9.66
CA GLY A 175 -3.67 12.41 10.40
C GLY A 175 -4.17 11.61 11.62
N LEU A 176 -3.48 10.53 12.00
CA LEU A 176 -3.82 9.72 13.17
C LEU A 176 -3.02 10.11 14.41
N ASP A 177 -3.67 10.02 15.57
CA ASP A 177 -2.99 10.00 16.86
C ASP A 177 -2.19 8.69 17.05
N ILE A 178 -1.35 8.65 18.09
CA ILE A 178 -0.43 7.53 18.35
C ILE A 178 -1.20 6.22 18.63
N ASP A 179 -2.30 6.28 19.38
CA ASP A 179 -3.08 5.09 19.74
C ASP A 179 -3.78 4.51 18.50
N SER A 180 -4.28 5.38 17.62
CA SER A 180 -4.87 4.99 16.34
C SER A 180 -3.87 4.31 15.41
N VAL A 181 -2.63 4.83 15.30
CA VAL A 181 -1.56 4.18 14.52
C VAL A 181 -1.24 2.79 15.09
N LYS A 182 -1.13 2.67 16.41
CA LYS A 182 -0.86 1.39 17.08
C LYS A 182 -1.95 0.36 16.79
N ILE A 183 -3.23 0.74 16.88
CA ILE A 183 -4.34 -0.17 16.59
C ILE A 183 -4.30 -0.68 15.15
N VAL A 184 -4.01 0.21 14.20
CA VAL A 184 -3.88 -0.15 12.77
C VAL A 184 -2.73 -1.14 12.60
N ALA A 185 -1.55 -0.82 13.11
CA ALA A 185 -0.39 -1.68 13.02
C ALA A 185 -0.59 -3.04 13.68
N ASP A 186 -1.19 -3.09 14.87
CA ASP A 186 -1.53 -4.32 15.58
C ASP A 186 -2.47 -5.21 14.74
N GLY A 187 -3.44 -4.60 14.04
CA GLY A 187 -4.33 -5.32 13.11
C GLY A 187 -3.57 -5.89 11.92
N VAL A 188 -2.70 -5.09 11.30
CA VAL A 188 -1.85 -5.50 10.17
C VAL A 188 -0.94 -6.67 10.56
N ASN A 189 -0.21 -6.55 11.67
CA ASN A 189 0.72 -7.59 12.12
C ASN A 189 0.00 -8.90 12.40
N ARG A 190 -1.16 -8.87 13.06
CA ARG A 190 -1.96 -10.09 13.30
C ARG A 190 -2.36 -10.78 12.00
N MET A 191 -2.77 -10.02 10.98
CA MET A 191 -3.14 -10.59 9.68
C MET A 191 -1.92 -11.17 8.96
N PHE A 192 -0.80 -10.45 8.96
CA PHE A 192 0.45 -10.91 8.38
C PHE A 192 0.93 -12.22 9.01
N ASP A 193 0.94 -12.29 10.34
CA ASP A 193 1.32 -13.49 11.10
C ASP A 193 0.35 -14.66 10.83
N ALA A 194 -0.96 -14.37 10.84
CA ALA A 194 -1.99 -15.38 10.57
C ALA A 194 -1.93 -15.93 9.13
N ALA A 195 -1.46 -15.13 8.17
CA ALA A 195 -1.27 -15.56 6.79
C ALA A 195 -0.10 -16.53 6.60
N LYS A 196 0.77 -16.73 7.61
CA LYS A 196 1.87 -17.73 7.59
C LYS A 196 2.73 -17.64 6.32
N GLY A 197 3.14 -16.41 5.98
CA GLY A 197 3.98 -16.15 4.81
C GLY A 197 3.22 -16.18 3.47
N GLN A 198 1.89 -16.12 3.47
CA GLN A 198 1.07 -16.02 2.25
C GLN A 198 0.63 -14.58 1.92
N MET A 199 1.00 -13.61 2.76
CA MET A 199 0.70 -12.19 2.60
C MET A 199 2.00 -11.41 2.49
N GLY A 200 2.11 -10.53 1.49
CA GLY A 200 3.15 -9.50 1.40
C GLY A 200 2.57 -8.12 1.66
N ILE A 201 3.36 -7.22 2.23
CA ILE A 201 2.90 -5.87 2.60
C ILE A 201 3.81 -4.82 1.98
N LEU A 202 3.21 -3.78 1.40
CA LEU A 202 3.88 -2.55 1.02
C LEU A 202 3.28 -1.38 1.82
N VAL A 203 4.00 -0.92 2.84
CA VAL A 203 3.68 0.28 3.60
C VAL A 203 4.23 1.49 2.87
N ILE A 204 3.37 2.38 2.39
CA ILE A 204 3.78 3.65 1.81
C ILE A 204 3.57 4.71 2.88
N THR A 205 4.64 5.39 3.29
CA THR A 205 4.56 6.40 4.35
C THR A 205 5.65 7.45 4.20
N HIS A 206 5.40 8.64 4.71
CA HIS A 206 6.42 9.67 4.90
C HIS A 206 7.00 9.70 6.32
N TYR A 207 6.36 9.04 7.29
CA TYR A 207 6.78 8.99 8.69
C TYR A 207 7.28 7.60 9.10
N SER A 208 8.38 7.55 9.83
CA SER A 208 8.88 6.29 10.43
C SER A 208 7.99 5.76 11.55
N ARG A 209 7.07 6.58 12.08
CA ARG A 209 6.27 6.23 13.26
C ARG A 209 5.49 4.92 13.10
N VAL A 210 4.86 4.70 11.94
CA VAL A 210 4.13 3.45 11.68
C VAL A 210 5.09 2.25 11.58
N LEU A 211 6.32 2.47 11.12
CA LEU A 211 7.34 1.44 10.94
C LEU A 211 7.94 0.94 12.27
N HIS A 212 7.81 1.70 13.35
CA HIS A 212 8.10 1.21 14.71
C HIS A 212 7.15 0.09 15.14
N TYR A 213 5.93 0.09 14.62
CA TYR A 213 4.92 -0.92 14.92
C TYR A 213 4.81 -1.99 13.84
N ILE A 214 4.99 -1.62 12.56
CA ILE A 214 5.01 -2.54 11.41
C ILE A 214 6.46 -2.59 10.92
N LYS A 215 7.25 -3.50 11.49
CA LYS A 215 8.68 -3.59 11.19
C LYS A 215 8.90 -4.06 9.74
N PRO A 216 9.52 -3.25 8.88
CA PRO A 216 9.81 -3.67 7.51
C PRO A 216 11.05 -4.57 7.46
N ASP A 217 11.03 -5.53 6.55
CA ASP A 217 12.22 -6.28 6.13
C ASP A 217 13.06 -5.43 5.17
N TYR A 218 12.41 -4.66 4.31
CA TYR A 218 13.05 -3.80 3.32
C TYR A 218 12.48 -2.38 3.36
N VAL A 219 13.36 -1.40 3.28
CA VAL A 219 13.01 0.02 3.17
C VAL A 219 13.54 0.54 1.85
N HIS A 220 12.67 1.17 1.07
CA HIS A 220 12.96 1.79 -0.22
C HIS A 220 12.69 3.28 -0.12
N VAL A 221 13.59 4.12 -0.63
CA VAL A 221 13.40 5.57 -0.64
C VAL A 221 13.19 6.04 -2.06
N ILE A 222 12.09 6.74 -2.30
CA ILE A 222 11.76 7.36 -3.58
C ILE A 222 12.00 8.87 -3.56
N PHE A 223 12.72 9.35 -4.57
CA PHE A 223 12.93 10.76 -4.86
C PHE A 223 12.75 11.01 -6.36
N ASP A 224 12.10 12.13 -6.68
CA ASP A 224 11.88 12.58 -8.07
C ASP A 224 11.39 11.45 -9.01
N GLY A 225 10.47 10.60 -8.51
CA GLY A 225 9.87 9.53 -9.30
C GLY A 225 10.67 8.23 -9.41
N ARG A 226 11.75 8.07 -8.64
CA ARG A 226 12.67 6.94 -8.77
C ARG A 226 13.18 6.44 -7.43
N LEU A 227 13.46 5.14 -7.32
CA LEU A 227 14.08 4.58 -6.13
C LEU A 227 15.58 4.89 -6.10
N VAL A 228 16.02 5.57 -5.03
CA VAL A 228 17.38 6.11 -4.90
C VAL A 228 18.23 5.37 -3.87
N VAL A 229 17.60 4.64 -2.96
CA VAL A 229 18.30 3.76 -2.01
C VAL A 229 17.33 2.70 -1.52
N SER A 230 17.86 1.52 -1.22
CA SER A 230 17.14 0.47 -0.52
C SER A 230 18.05 -0.18 0.52
N GLY A 231 17.47 -0.62 1.64
CA GLY A 231 18.18 -1.21 2.76
C GLY A 231 17.23 -1.95 3.69
N GLY A 232 17.71 -2.38 4.86
CA GLY A 232 16.86 -2.97 5.88
C GLY A 232 16.15 -1.92 6.74
N ALA A 233 15.53 -2.38 7.84
CA ALA A 233 14.83 -1.54 8.80
C ALA A 233 15.68 -0.37 9.35
N GLU A 234 17.00 -0.56 9.46
CA GLU A 234 17.94 0.46 9.94
C GLU A 234 17.93 1.74 9.09
N LEU A 235 17.55 1.65 7.81
CA LEU A 235 17.43 2.80 6.93
C LEU A 235 16.28 3.73 7.37
N ALA A 236 15.17 3.18 7.87
CA ALA A 236 14.07 3.98 8.39
C ALA A 236 14.48 4.74 9.68
N GLU A 237 15.25 4.10 10.56
CA GLU A 237 15.78 4.73 11.78
C GLU A 237 16.83 5.82 11.48
N GLU A 238 17.63 5.62 10.43
CA GLU A 238 18.57 6.65 9.94
C GLU A 238 17.79 7.86 9.43
N LEU A 239 16.79 7.64 8.56
CA LEU A 239 15.93 8.67 7.99
C LEU A 239 15.18 9.49 9.05
N GLU A 240 14.71 8.86 10.13
CA GLU A 240 14.07 9.56 11.23
C GLU A 240 15.03 10.52 11.96
N ARG A 241 16.29 10.13 12.12
CA ARG A 241 17.32 10.91 12.83
C ARG A 241 17.91 12.03 11.97
N SER A 242 18.25 11.72 10.73
CA SER A 242 18.94 12.66 9.83
C SER A 242 17.99 13.47 8.95
N GLY A 243 16.72 13.08 8.89
CA GLY A 243 15.80 13.55 7.86
C GLY A 243 16.24 13.13 6.45
N TYR A 244 15.61 13.73 5.45
CA TYR A 244 15.79 13.42 4.03
C TYR A 244 16.90 14.23 3.34
N GLU A 245 17.46 15.27 3.98
CA GLU A 245 18.42 16.20 3.35
C GLU A 245 19.73 15.52 2.93
N GLY A 246 20.27 14.64 3.77
CA GLY A 246 21.49 13.90 3.46
C GLY A 246 21.37 13.00 2.23
N ILE A 247 20.19 12.41 2.01
CA ILE A 247 19.89 11.62 0.81
C ILE A 247 19.65 12.55 -0.38
N LYS A 248 18.88 13.63 -0.19
CA LYS A 248 18.57 14.59 -1.26
C LYS A 248 19.85 15.19 -1.87
N SER A 249 20.78 15.63 -1.05
CA SER A 249 22.08 16.16 -1.51
C SER A 249 22.88 15.14 -2.33
N GLN A 250 22.91 13.86 -1.92
CA GLN A 250 23.54 12.79 -2.69
C GLN A 250 22.82 12.53 -4.01
N VAL A 251 21.48 12.59 -4.03
CA VAL A 251 20.66 12.48 -5.25
C VAL A 251 20.94 13.62 -6.22
N ASP A 252 21.01 14.86 -5.73
CA ASP A 252 21.30 16.05 -6.55
C ASP A 252 22.69 15.95 -7.22
N VAL A 253 23.69 15.44 -6.48
CA VAL A 253 25.04 15.16 -7.03
C VAL A 253 24.94 14.15 -8.17
N ILE A 254 24.25 13.02 -7.96
CA ILE A 254 24.10 12.00 -9.02
C ILE A 254 23.37 12.57 -10.23
N HIS A 255 22.32 13.38 -10.07
CA HIS A 255 21.64 14.02 -11.19
C HIS A 255 22.60 14.91 -12.00
N SER A 256 23.44 15.68 -11.33
CA SER A 256 24.44 16.53 -12.00
C SER A 256 25.46 15.70 -12.79
N GLU A 257 25.89 14.55 -12.25
CA GLU A 257 26.84 13.66 -12.91
C GLU A 257 26.22 12.86 -14.07
N VAL A 258 24.96 12.40 -13.93
CA VAL A 258 24.22 11.70 -14.98
C VAL A 258 23.94 12.64 -16.14
N ALA A 259 23.54 13.88 -15.86
CA ALA A 259 23.34 14.90 -16.90
C ALA A 259 24.64 15.20 -17.68
N ALA A 260 25.80 15.10 -17.01
CA ALA A 260 27.10 15.31 -17.63
C ALA A 260 27.68 14.08 -18.37
N SER A 261 27.32 12.85 -17.97
CA SER A 261 28.01 11.63 -18.43
C SER A 261 27.11 10.53 -19.02
N GLY A 262 25.79 10.65 -18.93
CA GLY A 262 24.82 9.68 -19.46
C GLY A 262 24.78 8.32 -18.73
N ALA A 263 25.62 8.11 -17.71
CA ALA A 263 25.74 6.85 -16.99
C ALA A 263 25.23 6.96 -15.56
N VAL A 264 24.56 5.91 -15.08
CA VAL A 264 24.08 5.75 -13.71
C VAL A 264 25.27 5.62 -12.74
N ARG A 265 25.32 6.42 -11.67
CA ARG A 265 26.43 6.46 -10.71
C ARG A 265 25.96 6.39 -9.24
N ARG A 266 26.89 6.02 -8.35
CA ARG A 266 26.73 5.93 -6.88
C ARG A 266 27.34 7.17 -6.21
N ALA A 267 26.63 7.77 -5.27
CA ALA A 267 27.17 8.78 -4.37
C ALA A 267 26.86 8.38 -2.92
N GLY A 268 27.89 8.05 -2.13
CA GLY A 268 27.72 7.61 -0.75
C GLY A 268 26.89 6.33 -0.61
N LYS A 269 25.77 6.44 0.12
CA LYS A 269 24.80 5.35 0.33
C LYS A 269 23.71 5.31 -0.75
N VAL A 270 23.62 6.36 -1.59
CA VAL A 270 22.63 6.47 -2.65
C VAL A 270 23.15 5.81 -3.93
N PHE A 271 22.31 4.95 -4.51
CA PHE A 271 22.53 4.32 -5.80
C PHE A 271 21.18 4.19 -6.49
N TRP A 272 21.10 4.51 -7.79
CA TRP A 272 19.91 4.16 -8.55
C TRP A 272 19.77 2.65 -8.52
N VAL A 273 18.65 2.18 -7.99
CA VAL A 273 18.38 0.76 -7.88
C VAL A 273 18.12 0.23 -9.29
N VAL A 274 19.12 -0.42 -9.87
CA VAL A 274 18.96 -1.25 -11.08
C VAL A 274 18.78 -2.67 -10.58
N HIS A 275 17.53 -3.14 -10.57
CA HIS A 275 17.23 -4.56 -10.43
C HIS A 275 17.10 -5.17 -11.82
#